data_AF-A0A496P7N7-F1
#
_entry.id   AF-A0A496P7N7-F1
#
_cell.length_a   1.000
_cell.length_b   1.000
_cell.length_c   1.000
_cell.angle_alpha   90.00
_cell.angle_beta   90.00
_cell.angle_gamma   90.00
#
_symmetry.space_group_name_H-M   'P 1'
#
loop_
_entity.id
_entity.type
_entity.pdbx_description
1 polymer ?
#
loop_
_entity_poly.entity_id
_entity_poly.type
_entity_poly.pdbx_seq_one_letter_code
_entity_poly.pdbx_strand_id
1 'polypeptide(L)'
;MKSGSQEDRMRALEGALKQIEKDFGQGAIMRMGEAADKMNIEVISTGVLALDLAVGVGGFPRGRIIEIYGPESSGKTTVALHAAAEAQRNGGVVAFIDAEHALDPVYAKKLGVDINSLLISQPDNGEQGLEITEALVRSGAVDLIVVDSVAALTPKVEIDGEMTDAHVGVHARLMSKALRKLTSSISKTRTVIIFINQLREKVGVMFGNPETTTGGRALKFYSTIRLDVRKGEALTSAKEHVGNRTKVKVVKNKVAPPFKVAEFDLMFGEGVSYEGTLIDIGANIEVIKKSGAWYSYNGERMGQGKEAAKVFLKENPQIAQEIDAIIRDTLAAEPLNVLGHDEEVDDVAITETADME
;
A
#
# COMPACT_ATOMS: atom_id res chain seq x y z
N MET A 1 39.59 4.20 -33.14
CA MET A 1 38.82 2.95 -33.33
C MET A 1 37.96 3.11 -34.57
N LYS A 2 38.15 2.28 -35.61
CA LYS A 2 37.32 2.33 -36.83
C LYS A 2 35.88 2.00 -36.44
N SER A 3 34.94 2.89 -36.72
CA SER A 3 33.52 2.62 -36.53
C SER A 3 33.10 1.49 -37.47
N GLY A 4 33.00 0.26 -36.94
CA GLY A 4 32.42 -0.86 -37.68
C GLY A 4 31.02 -0.50 -38.21
N SER A 5 30.63 -1.14 -39.30
CA SER A 5 29.32 -0.92 -39.92
C SER A 5 28.19 -1.14 -38.89
N GLN A 6 27.02 -0.55 -39.12
CA GLN A 6 25.87 -0.73 -38.23
C GLN A 6 25.51 -2.22 -38.05
N GLU A 7 25.74 -3.05 -39.08
CA GLU A 7 25.59 -4.50 -39.03
C GLU A 7 26.60 -5.18 -38.11
N ASP A 8 27.87 -4.77 -38.13
CA ASP A 8 28.90 -5.34 -37.24
C ASP A 8 28.61 -5.02 -35.77
N ARG A 9 28.10 -3.81 -35.49
CA ARG A 9 27.66 -3.42 -34.14
C ARG A 9 26.46 -4.23 -33.68
N MET A 10 25.49 -4.50 -34.57
CA MET A 10 24.32 -5.33 -34.27
C MET A 10 24.71 -6.78 -34.00
N ARG A 11 25.61 -7.38 -34.79
CA ARG A 11 26.11 -8.74 -34.54
C ARG A 11 26.87 -8.86 -33.22
N ALA A 12 27.71 -7.87 -32.91
CA ALA A 12 28.42 -7.83 -31.63
C ALA A 12 27.45 -7.70 -30.44
N LEU A 13 26.41 -6.89 -30.59
CA LEU A 13 25.34 -6.74 -29.59
C LEU A 13 24.59 -8.06 -29.39
N GLU A 14 24.17 -8.73 -30.46
CA GLU A 14 23.48 -10.03 -30.36
C GLU A 14 24.35 -11.11 -29.71
N GLY A 15 25.65 -11.13 -30.01
CA GLY A 15 26.61 -12.03 -29.36
C GLY A 15 26.70 -11.75 -27.85
N ALA A 16 26.78 -10.48 -27.46
CA ALA A 16 26.80 -10.07 -26.06
C ALA A 16 25.49 -10.44 -25.34
N LEU A 17 24.33 -10.22 -25.96
CA LEU A 17 23.02 -10.57 -25.39
C LEU A 17 22.92 -12.09 -25.13
N LYS A 18 23.32 -12.93 -26.10
CA LYS A 18 23.33 -14.39 -25.93
C LYS A 18 24.28 -14.85 -24.83
N GLN A 19 25.44 -14.22 -24.71
CA GLN A 19 26.40 -14.53 -23.66
C GLN A 19 25.84 -14.17 -22.27
N ILE A 20 25.19 -13.01 -22.14
CA ILE A 20 24.53 -12.58 -20.91
C ILE A 20 23.41 -13.55 -20.52
N GLU A 21 22.56 -13.98 -21.45
CA GLU A 21 21.51 -14.97 -21.17
C GLU A 21 22.08 -16.33 -20.77
N LYS A 22 23.20 -16.74 -21.37
CA LYS A 22 23.88 -18.01 -21.02
C LYS A 22 24.46 -17.96 -19.60
N ASP A 23 25.08 -16.85 -19.23
CA ASP A 23 25.79 -16.70 -17.95
C ASP A 23 24.84 -16.42 -16.78
N PHE A 24 23.74 -15.69 -17.04
CA PHE A 24 22.84 -15.19 -15.99
C PHE A 24 21.40 -15.72 -16.08
N GLY A 25 21.10 -16.54 -17.08
CA GLY A 25 19.80 -17.17 -17.30
C GLY A 25 18.89 -16.40 -18.26
N GLN A 26 17.84 -17.10 -18.73
CA GLN A 26 16.86 -16.53 -19.64
C GLN A 26 16.14 -15.33 -18.98
N GLY A 27 16.05 -14.20 -19.69
CA GLY A 27 15.45 -12.97 -19.18
C GLY A 27 16.37 -12.08 -18.33
N ALA A 28 17.67 -12.41 -18.21
CA ALA A 28 18.66 -11.55 -17.55
C ALA A 28 18.84 -10.20 -18.26
N ILE A 29 18.58 -10.14 -19.57
CA ILE A 29 18.55 -8.92 -20.37
C ILE A 29 17.48 -9.06 -21.46
N MET A 30 16.64 -8.04 -21.64
CA MET A 30 15.57 -8.05 -22.64
C MET A 30 15.38 -6.65 -23.23
N ARG A 31 14.78 -6.55 -24.42
CA ARG A 31 14.36 -5.25 -24.96
C ARG A 31 13.14 -4.75 -24.18
N MET A 32 13.08 -3.44 -23.93
CA MET A 32 12.00 -2.86 -23.12
C MET A 32 10.60 -3.08 -23.72
N GLY A 33 10.47 -3.07 -25.06
CA GLY A 33 9.20 -3.40 -25.72
C GLY A 33 8.75 -4.85 -25.52
N GLU A 34 9.69 -5.80 -25.51
CA GLU A 34 9.41 -7.22 -25.23
C GLU A 34 9.12 -7.47 -23.74
N ALA A 35 9.64 -6.60 -22.86
CA ALA A 35 9.34 -6.61 -21.44
C ALA A 35 7.96 -5.99 -21.14
N ALA A 36 7.53 -4.98 -21.90
CA ALA A 36 6.26 -4.28 -21.69
C ALA A 36 5.04 -5.22 -21.78
N ASP A 37 5.01 -6.13 -22.76
CA ASP A 37 3.93 -7.13 -22.90
C ASP A 37 3.90 -8.16 -21.75
N LYS A 38 5.05 -8.39 -21.09
CA LYS A 38 5.17 -9.25 -19.90
C LYS A 38 4.98 -8.49 -18.58
N MET A 39 4.95 -7.16 -18.62
CA MET A 39 4.86 -6.28 -17.45
C MET A 39 3.42 -5.80 -17.21
N ASN A 40 2.41 -6.61 -17.54
CA ASN A 40 1.08 -6.35 -17.01
C ASN A 40 1.17 -6.45 -15.49
N ILE A 41 0.95 -5.33 -14.80
CA ILE A 41 1.17 -5.24 -13.36
C ILE A 41 0.03 -5.97 -12.67
N GLU A 42 0.27 -7.21 -12.28
CA GLU A 42 -0.66 -7.94 -11.42
C GLU A 42 -0.74 -7.25 -10.05
N VAL A 43 -1.94 -7.09 -9.52
CA VAL A 43 -2.20 -6.39 -8.26
C VAL A 43 -3.02 -7.25 -7.29
N ILE A 44 -2.92 -6.94 -6.01
CA ILE A 44 -3.83 -7.37 -4.94
C ILE A 44 -4.67 -6.15 -4.57
N SER A 45 -6.00 -6.23 -4.64
CA SER A 45 -6.86 -5.12 -4.21
C SER A 45 -6.55 -4.73 -2.76
N THR A 46 -6.64 -3.45 -2.45
CA THR A 46 -6.50 -2.95 -1.08
C THR A 46 -7.72 -3.27 -0.21
N GLY A 47 -8.81 -3.78 -0.79
CA GLY A 47 -10.11 -3.96 -0.15
C GLY A 47 -10.86 -2.64 0.06
N VAL A 48 -10.29 -1.52 -0.40
CA VAL A 48 -10.86 -0.18 -0.27
C VAL A 48 -10.93 0.46 -1.65
N LEU A 49 -12.13 0.55 -2.22
CA LEU A 49 -12.34 1.05 -3.58
C LEU A 49 -11.68 2.42 -3.83
N ALA A 50 -11.88 3.38 -2.92
CA ALA A 50 -11.26 4.70 -3.04
C ALA A 50 -9.73 4.63 -3.13
N LEU A 51 -9.11 3.69 -2.40
CA LEU A 51 -7.67 3.52 -2.38
C LEU A 51 -7.15 2.78 -3.62
N ASP A 52 -7.87 1.77 -4.11
CA ASP A 52 -7.55 1.09 -5.38
C ASP A 52 -7.49 2.11 -6.53
N LEU A 53 -8.44 3.04 -6.55
CA LEU A 53 -8.52 4.13 -7.53
C LEU A 53 -7.41 5.17 -7.34
N ALA A 54 -7.10 5.55 -6.09
CA ALA A 54 -6.03 6.50 -5.80
C ALA A 54 -4.64 5.95 -6.11
N VAL A 55 -4.43 4.65 -5.91
CA VAL A 55 -3.19 3.95 -6.31
C VAL A 55 -3.07 3.88 -7.84
N GLY A 56 -4.19 3.89 -8.58
CA GLY A 56 -4.24 4.07 -10.03
C GLY A 56 -3.98 2.81 -10.86
N VAL A 57 -3.47 1.74 -10.25
CA VAL A 57 -3.34 0.41 -10.87
C VAL A 57 -4.36 -0.59 -10.31
N GLY A 58 -5.31 -0.13 -9.49
CA GLY A 58 -6.39 -0.96 -8.93
C GLY A 58 -6.03 -1.78 -7.69
N GLY A 59 -4.82 -1.60 -7.13
CA GLY A 59 -4.40 -2.31 -5.92
C GLY A 59 -2.89 -2.26 -5.69
N PHE A 60 -2.39 -3.06 -4.76
CA PHE A 60 -0.96 -3.19 -4.48
C PHE A 60 -0.27 -4.09 -5.52
N PRO A 61 0.76 -3.59 -6.22
CA PRO A 61 1.46 -4.33 -7.26
C PRO A 61 2.23 -5.52 -6.68
N ARG A 62 2.01 -6.71 -7.25
CA ARG A 62 2.72 -7.94 -6.90
C ARG A 62 4.22 -7.80 -7.09
N GLY A 63 4.98 -8.45 -6.21
CA GLY A 63 6.44 -8.41 -6.22
C GLY A 63 7.02 -7.08 -5.76
N ARG A 64 6.28 -6.27 -4.99
CA ARG A 64 6.70 -4.94 -4.53
C ARG A 64 6.52 -4.75 -3.03
N ILE A 65 7.21 -3.73 -2.53
CA ILE A 65 7.13 -3.26 -1.15
C ILE A 65 6.20 -2.05 -1.09
N ILE A 66 5.31 -2.06 -0.11
CA ILE A 66 4.36 -0.99 0.23
C ILE A 66 4.69 -0.53 1.65
N GLU A 67 4.72 0.78 1.90
CA GLU A 67 4.79 1.33 3.25
C GLU A 67 3.48 2.06 3.57
N ILE A 68 2.84 1.68 4.69
CA ILE A 68 1.65 2.35 5.22
C ILE A 68 2.05 2.99 6.54
N TYR A 69 2.03 4.31 6.61
CA TYR A 69 2.45 5.05 7.79
C TYR A 69 1.44 6.12 8.17
N GLY A 70 1.58 6.65 9.38
CA GLY A 70 0.65 7.66 9.92
C GLY A 70 0.56 7.60 11.44
N PRO A 71 -0.22 8.51 12.04
CA PRO A 71 -0.43 8.57 13.49
C PRO A 71 -1.00 7.27 14.07
N GLU A 72 -0.91 7.12 15.38
CA GLU A 72 -1.61 6.04 16.09
C GLU A 72 -3.12 6.11 15.84
N SER A 73 -3.78 4.95 15.82
CA SER A 73 -5.22 4.84 15.57
C SER A 73 -5.72 5.48 14.27
N SER A 74 -4.84 5.73 13.29
CA SER A 74 -5.23 6.32 12.00
C SER A 74 -5.87 5.32 11.02
N GLY A 75 -5.79 4.02 11.30
CA GLY A 75 -6.35 2.96 10.46
C GLY A 75 -5.34 2.16 9.63
N LYS A 76 -4.03 2.32 9.87
CA LYS A 76 -2.96 1.61 9.14
C LYS A 76 -3.17 0.09 9.10
N THR A 77 -3.31 -0.54 10.28
CA THR A 77 -3.52 -1.98 10.41
C THR A 77 -4.85 -2.41 9.77
N THR A 78 -5.90 -1.60 9.91
CA THR A 78 -7.19 -1.86 9.25
C THR A 78 -7.03 -1.92 7.72
N VAL A 79 -6.33 -0.96 7.10
CA VAL A 79 -6.06 -0.97 5.64
C VAL A 79 -5.26 -2.21 5.24
N ALA A 80 -4.23 -2.58 6.02
CA ALA A 80 -3.45 -3.77 5.74
C ALA A 80 -4.28 -5.07 5.86
N LEU A 81 -5.18 -5.15 6.84
CA LEU A 81 -6.07 -6.29 7.03
C LEU A 81 -7.14 -6.41 5.93
N HIS A 82 -7.63 -5.31 5.38
CA HIS A 82 -8.49 -5.34 4.19
C HIS A 82 -7.76 -5.93 2.98
N ALA A 83 -6.52 -5.51 2.73
CA ALA A 83 -5.70 -6.09 1.67
C ALA A 83 -5.40 -7.58 1.91
N ALA A 84 -5.20 -7.99 3.17
CA ALA A 84 -5.06 -9.39 3.56
C ALA A 84 -6.32 -10.21 3.28
N ALA A 85 -7.49 -9.68 3.63
CA ALA A 85 -8.78 -10.32 3.35
C ALA A 85 -8.99 -10.50 1.84
N GLU A 86 -8.67 -9.48 1.02
CA GLU A 86 -8.74 -9.60 -0.44
C GLU A 86 -7.74 -10.61 -1.01
N ALA A 87 -6.52 -10.67 -0.49
CA ALA A 87 -5.54 -11.68 -0.90
C ALA A 87 -6.06 -13.10 -0.64
N GLN A 88 -6.60 -13.37 0.56
CA GLN A 88 -7.17 -14.67 0.92
C GLN A 88 -8.42 -15.01 0.11
N ARG A 89 -9.30 -14.03 -0.12
CA ARG A 89 -10.52 -14.23 -0.93
C ARG A 89 -10.19 -14.67 -2.35
N ASN A 90 -9.06 -14.22 -2.89
CA ASN A 90 -8.55 -14.62 -4.19
C ASN A 90 -7.68 -15.90 -4.15
N GLY A 91 -7.74 -16.67 -3.06
CA GLY A 91 -7.03 -17.93 -2.88
C GLY A 91 -5.54 -17.79 -2.53
N GLY A 92 -5.09 -16.56 -2.22
CA GLY A 92 -3.70 -16.29 -1.85
C GLY A 92 -3.39 -16.62 -0.40
N VAL A 93 -2.12 -16.90 -0.13
CA VAL A 93 -1.60 -17.15 1.23
C VAL A 93 -1.10 -15.85 1.83
N VAL A 94 -1.49 -15.60 3.08
CA VAL A 94 -1.12 -14.37 3.80
C VAL A 94 -0.35 -14.71 5.07
N ALA A 95 0.70 -13.92 5.34
CA ALA A 95 1.41 -13.94 6.61
C ALA A 95 1.41 -12.58 7.29
N PHE A 96 1.39 -12.58 8.63
CA PHE A 96 1.41 -11.40 9.46
C PHE A 96 2.55 -11.51 10.48
N ILE A 97 3.51 -10.59 10.41
CA ILE A 97 4.61 -10.44 11.34
C ILE A 97 4.21 -9.36 12.34
N ASP A 98 3.65 -9.79 13.47
CA ASP A 98 3.11 -8.94 14.55
C ASP A 98 4.22 -8.65 15.57
N ALA A 99 5.10 -7.70 15.22
CA ALA A 99 6.13 -7.20 16.11
C ALA A 99 5.57 -6.27 17.21
N GLU A 100 4.39 -5.67 17.01
CA GLU A 100 3.71 -4.88 18.06
C GLU A 100 2.95 -5.73 19.08
N HIS A 101 2.79 -7.04 18.83
CA HIS A 101 1.99 -7.96 19.65
C HIS A 101 0.56 -7.46 19.90
N ALA A 102 -0.03 -6.79 18.90
CA ALA A 102 -1.26 -6.02 19.03
C ALA A 102 -2.37 -6.47 18.08
N LEU A 103 -2.15 -7.52 17.27
CA LEU A 103 -3.16 -8.02 16.35
C LEU A 103 -4.34 -8.67 17.10
N ASP A 104 -5.54 -8.16 16.89
CA ASP A 104 -6.79 -8.75 17.39
C ASP A 104 -7.41 -9.71 16.36
N PRO A 105 -7.44 -11.04 16.60
CA PRO A 105 -8.03 -12.02 15.68
C PRO A 105 -9.54 -11.84 15.50
N VAL A 106 -10.25 -11.35 16.52
CA VAL A 106 -11.70 -11.12 16.45
C VAL A 106 -12.00 -9.98 15.50
N TYR A 107 -11.25 -8.88 15.61
CA TYR A 107 -11.37 -7.75 14.70
C TYR A 107 -10.97 -8.14 13.27
N ALA A 108 -9.83 -8.81 13.09
CA ALA A 108 -9.39 -9.28 11.77
C ALA A 108 -10.43 -10.17 11.09
N LYS A 109 -11.07 -11.08 11.84
CA LYS A 109 -12.16 -11.93 11.31
C LYS A 109 -13.36 -11.11 10.84
N LYS A 110 -13.73 -10.04 11.56
CA LYS A 110 -14.81 -9.14 11.13
C LYS A 110 -14.48 -8.39 9.84
N LEU A 111 -13.20 -8.11 9.60
CA LEU A 111 -12.72 -7.52 8.35
C LEU A 111 -12.66 -8.54 7.19
N GLY A 112 -13.03 -9.79 7.41
CA GLY A 112 -13.07 -10.83 6.39
C GLY A 112 -11.77 -11.63 6.24
N VAL A 113 -10.81 -11.46 7.17
CA VAL A 113 -9.60 -12.29 7.22
C VAL A 113 -9.96 -13.69 7.71
N ASP A 114 -9.54 -14.72 6.98
CA ASP A 114 -9.63 -16.10 7.42
C ASP A 114 -8.49 -16.39 8.42
N ILE A 115 -8.86 -16.35 9.70
CA ILE A 115 -7.94 -16.57 10.81
C ILE A 115 -7.32 -17.97 10.81
N ASN A 116 -8.00 -18.98 10.26
CA ASN A 116 -7.50 -20.35 10.29
C ASN A 116 -6.35 -20.58 9.29
N SER A 117 -6.32 -19.81 8.20
CA SER A 117 -5.28 -19.91 7.17
C SER A 117 -4.23 -18.80 7.26
N LEU A 118 -4.45 -17.76 8.07
CA LEU A 118 -3.49 -16.68 8.29
C LEU A 118 -2.26 -17.21 9.05
N LEU A 119 -1.08 -17.09 8.43
CA LEU A 119 0.18 -17.36 9.13
C LEU A 119 0.51 -16.17 10.04
N ILE A 120 0.81 -16.42 11.31
CA ILE A 120 1.20 -15.38 12.26
C ILE A 120 2.58 -15.67 12.84
N SER A 121 3.39 -14.63 13.00
CA SER A 121 4.67 -14.68 13.71
C SER A 121 4.76 -13.48 14.64
N GLN A 122 5.12 -13.75 15.89
CA GLN A 122 5.38 -12.74 16.91
C GLN A 122 6.85 -12.79 17.30
N PRO A 123 7.72 -12.04 16.59
CA PRO A 123 9.16 -12.17 16.76
C PRO A 123 9.66 -11.49 18.03
N ASP A 124 10.72 -12.04 18.63
CA ASP A 124 11.43 -11.51 19.80
C ASP A 124 12.27 -10.28 19.47
N ASN A 125 12.73 -10.12 18.22
CA ASN A 125 13.56 -9.01 17.76
C ASN A 125 13.43 -8.74 16.25
N GLY A 126 13.93 -7.59 15.83
CA GLY A 126 13.86 -7.13 14.45
C GLY A 126 14.58 -8.03 13.45
N GLU A 127 15.75 -8.58 13.79
CA GLU A 127 16.46 -9.53 12.94
C GLU A 127 15.61 -10.77 12.66
N GLN A 128 15.07 -11.39 13.72
CA GLN A 128 14.23 -12.58 13.61
C GLN A 128 12.98 -12.32 12.76
N GLY A 129 12.28 -11.19 12.99
CA GLY A 129 11.10 -10.82 12.19
C GLY A 129 11.42 -10.67 10.69
N LEU A 130 12.55 -10.04 10.36
CA LEU A 130 12.98 -9.85 8.96
C LEU A 130 13.52 -11.14 8.33
N GLU A 131 14.15 -12.03 9.09
CA GLU A 131 14.59 -13.35 8.63
C GLU A 131 13.41 -14.29 8.34
N ILE A 132 12.38 -14.27 9.18
CA ILE A 132 11.12 -14.98 8.94
C ILE A 132 10.46 -14.44 7.66
N THR A 133 10.38 -13.11 7.52
CA THR A 133 9.87 -12.47 6.30
C THR A 133 10.65 -12.95 5.06
N GLU A 134 11.98 -12.98 5.13
CA GLU A 134 12.83 -13.43 4.03
C GLU A 134 12.61 -14.91 3.68
N ALA A 135 12.47 -15.78 4.69
CA ALA A 135 12.18 -17.19 4.49
C ALA A 135 10.82 -17.42 3.82
N LEU A 136 9.78 -16.70 4.25
CA LEU A 136 8.45 -16.76 3.66
C LEU A 136 8.45 -16.29 2.20
N VAL A 137 9.12 -15.17 1.89
CA VAL A 137 9.26 -14.70 0.50
C VAL A 137 9.97 -15.75 -0.35
N ARG A 138 11.11 -16.30 0.11
CA ARG A 138 11.88 -17.29 -0.64
C ARG A 138 11.13 -18.59 -0.90
N SER A 139 10.17 -18.95 -0.06
CA SER A 139 9.34 -20.14 -0.27
C SER A 139 8.53 -20.06 -1.57
N GLY A 140 8.23 -18.84 -2.06
CA GLY A 140 7.36 -18.63 -3.20
C GLY A 140 5.89 -18.97 -2.95
N ALA A 141 5.52 -19.35 -1.72
CA ALA A 141 4.19 -19.82 -1.37
C ALA A 141 3.31 -18.73 -0.74
N VAL A 142 3.84 -17.53 -0.48
CA VAL A 142 3.13 -16.44 0.19
C VAL A 142 2.88 -15.27 -0.76
N ASP A 143 1.62 -14.86 -0.88
CA ASP A 143 1.17 -13.77 -1.76
C ASP A 143 1.31 -12.40 -1.11
N LEU A 144 0.99 -12.29 0.17
CA LEU A 144 1.02 -11.04 0.94
C LEU A 144 1.66 -11.28 2.31
N ILE A 145 2.61 -10.41 2.68
CA ILE A 145 3.16 -10.36 4.03
C ILE A 145 2.92 -8.97 4.61
N VAL A 146 2.30 -8.90 5.79
CA VAL A 146 2.19 -7.66 6.56
C VAL A 146 3.21 -7.69 7.70
N VAL A 147 3.96 -6.61 7.87
CA VAL A 147 4.91 -6.42 8.97
C VAL A 147 4.43 -5.25 9.81
N ASP A 148 3.90 -5.54 11.00
CA ASP A 148 3.32 -4.58 11.94
C ASP A 148 4.11 -4.58 13.25
N SER A 149 5.02 -3.64 13.51
CA SER A 149 5.41 -2.52 12.64
C SER A 149 6.93 -2.39 12.57
N VAL A 150 7.40 -1.61 11.60
CA VAL A 150 8.82 -1.26 11.48
C VAL A 150 9.34 -0.65 12.78
N ALA A 151 8.54 0.16 13.48
CA ALA A 151 8.97 0.79 14.72
C ALA A 151 9.26 -0.24 15.83
N ALA A 152 8.60 -1.40 15.79
CA ALA A 152 8.78 -2.48 16.75
C ALA A 152 9.82 -3.55 16.32
N LEU A 153 10.44 -3.41 15.14
CA LEU A 153 11.56 -4.26 14.72
C LEU A 153 12.87 -3.86 15.42
N THR A 154 12.86 -3.92 16.75
CA THR A 154 13.97 -3.51 17.60
C THR A 154 15.14 -4.48 17.44
N PRO A 155 16.34 -4.00 17.08
CA PRO A 155 17.52 -4.85 16.93
C PRO A 155 17.85 -5.60 18.23
N LYS A 156 18.31 -6.84 18.12
CA LYS A 156 18.68 -7.66 19.29
C LYS A 156 19.66 -6.97 20.23
N VAL A 157 20.66 -6.28 19.68
CA VAL A 157 21.65 -5.55 20.50
C VAL A 157 21.04 -4.41 21.32
N GLU A 158 19.92 -3.84 20.86
CA GLU A 158 19.19 -2.79 21.58
C GLU A 158 18.31 -3.38 22.67
N ILE A 159 17.77 -4.59 22.47
CA ILE A 159 16.99 -5.33 23.48
C ILE A 159 17.89 -5.87 24.59
N ASP A 160 19.04 -6.43 24.23
CA ASP A 160 19.99 -7.04 25.18
C ASP A 160 20.83 -5.97 25.93
N GLY A 161 20.86 -4.73 25.44
CA GLY A 161 21.62 -3.62 25.99
C GLY A 161 20.96 -2.95 27.20
N GLU A 162 21.72 -2.09 27.89
CA GLU A 162 21.18 -1.29 28.99
C GLU A 162 20.43 -0.06 28.45
N MET A 163 19.47 0.48 29.22
CA MET A 163 18.71 1.67 28.81
C MET A 163 19.58 2.90 28.53
N THR A 164 20.79 2.95 29.08
CA THR A 164 21.76 4.03 28.89
C THR A 164 22.66 3.85 27.68
N ASP A 165 22.61 2.69 27.00
CA ASP A 165 23.50 2.39 25.89
C ASP A 165 23.10 3.15 24.62
N ALA A 166 24.10 3.79 23.99
CA ALA A 166 23.90 4.55 22.78
C ALA A 166 24.00 3.66 21.53
N HIS A 167 22.86 3.21 21.02
CA HIS A 167 22.76 2.37 19.82
C HIS A 167 22.42 3.18 18.54
N VAL A 168 23.27 4.16 18.20
CA VAL A 168 22.99 5.09 17.10
C VAL A 168 22.92 4.38 15.74
N GLY A 169 21.74 4.47 15.10
CA GLY A 169 21.53 4.05 13.71
C GLY A 169 21.48 2.54 13.48
N VAL A 170 21.46 1.71 14.53
CA VAL A 170 21.44 0.24 14.39
C VAL A 170 20.18 -0.21 13.65
N HIS A 171 19.02 0.31 14.04
CA HIS A 171 17.74 0.03 13.39
C HIS A 171 17.78 0.37 11.88
N ALA A 172 18.29 1.55 11.50
CA ALA A 172 18.38 1.94 10.10
C ALA A 172 19.30 1.03 9.27
N ARG A 173 20.41 0.54 9.86
CA ARG A 173 21.32 -0.42 9.22
C ARG A 173 20.66 -1.78 9.04
N LEU A 174 19.94 -2.27 10.04
CA LEU A 174 19.17 -3.51 9.98
C LEU A 174 18.19 -3.47 8.81
N MET A 175 17.33 -2.44 8.75
CA MET A 175 16.37 -2.26 7.67
C MET A 175 17.05 -2.17 6.29
N SER A 176 18.13 -1.40 6.18
CA SER A 176 18.87 -1.26 4.91
C SER A 176 19.43 -2.60 4.42
N LYS A 177 19.95 -3.44 5.33
CA LYS A 177 20.49 -4.75 5.01
C LYS A 177 19.38 -5.73 4.62
N ALA A 178 18.28 -5.75 5.37
CA ALA A 178 17.14 -6.63 5.10
C ALA A 178 16.46 -6.30 3.77
N LEU A 179 16.13 -5.03 3.51
CA LEU A 179 15.49 -4.60 2.26
C LEU A 179 16.34 -4.91 1.03
N ARG A 180 17.67 -4.77 1.14
CA ARG A 180 18.61 -5.14 0.06
C ARG A 180 18.54 -6.62 -0.28
N LYS A 181 18.43 -7.50 0.71
CA LYS A 181 18.26 -8.95 0.50
C LYS A 181 16.87 -9.28 -0.07
N LEU A 182 15.82 -8.67 0.50
CA LEU A 182 14.44 -8.96 0.17
C LEU A 182 14.07 -8.56 -1.27
N THR A 183 14.53 -7.41 -1.76
CA THR A 183 14.05 -6.82 -3.03
C THR A 183 14.15 -7.77 -4.22
N SER A 184 15.25 -8.53 -4.36
CA SER A 184 15.40 -9.49 -5.45
C SER A 184 14.42 -10.65 -5.32
N SER A 185 14.27 -11.19 -4.12
CA SER A 185 13.41 -12.34 -3.83
C SER A 185 11.94 -11.98 -4.04
N ILE A 186 11.50 -10.83 -3.52
CA ILE A 186 10.12 -10.31 -3.66
C ILE A 186 9.74 -10.22 -5.14
N SER A 187 10.60 -9.64 -5.98
CA SER A 187 10.33 -9.49 -7.41
C SER A 187 10.15 -10.84 -8.12
N LYS A 188 10.96 -11.85 -7.75
CA LYS A 188 10.90 -13.20 -8.34
C LYS A 188 9.68 -13.99 -7.88
N THR A 189 9.30 -13.88 -6.61
CA THR A 189 8.19 -14.66 -6.02
C THR A 189 6.84 -13.98 -6.17
N ARG A 190 6.82 -12.72 -6.64
CA ARG A 190 5.61 -11.91 -6.78
C ARG A 190 4.86 -11.67 -5.46
N THR A 191 5.51 -11.89 -4.33
CA THR A 191 4.99 -11.57 -2.99
C THR A 191 4.87 -10.05 -2.83
N VAL A 192 3.76 -9.57 -2.26
CA VAL A 192 3.61 -8.18 -1.80
C VAL A 192 4.03 -8.11 -0.34
N ILE A 193 4.86 -7.13 0.04
CA ILE A 193 5.15 -6.87 1.45
C ILE A 193 4.62 -5.49 1.83
N ILE A 194 3.76 -5.45 2.85
CA ILE A 194 3.27 -4.23 3.48
C ILE A 194 4.06 -4.03 4.78
N PHE A 195 4.81 -2.95 4.87
CA PHE A 195 5.37 -2.48 6.13
C PHE A 195 4.45 -1.41 6.73
N ILE A 196 3.93 -1.67 7.92
CA ILE A 196 3.28 -0.65 8.73
C ILE A 196 4.36 0.12 9.48
N ASN A 197 4.23 1.44 9.54
CA ASN A 197 5.21 2.30 10.20
C ASN A 197 4.51 3.42 10.99
N GLN A 198 5.23 3.95 11.96
CA GLN A 198 4.77 5.04 12.79
C GLN A 198 5.46 6.34 12.39
N LEU A 199 4.80 7.46 12.69
CA LEU A 199 5.42 8.78 12.60
C LEU A 199 6.26 9.06 13.86
N ARG A 200 7.35 9.79 13.65
CA ARG A 200 8.23 10.39 14.66
C ARG A 200 8.56 11.80 14.22
N GLU A 201 8.93 12.66 15.15
CA GLU A 201 9.39 14.01 14.83
C GLU A 201 10.92 14.08 14.84
N LYS A 202 11.49 14.78 13.87
CA LYS A 202 12.92 15.13 13.89
C LYS A 202 13.13 16.34 14.79
N VAL A 203 13.85 16.13 15.89
CA VAL A 203 14.26 17.21 16.78
C VAL A 203 15.16 18.21 16.03
N GLY A 204 14.87 19.50 16.17
CA GLY A 204 15.71 20.59 15.62
C GLY A 204 15.32 21.09 14.22
N VAL A 205 14.21 20.61 13.63
CA VAL A 205 13.66 21.17 12.38
C VAL A 205 12.86 22.43 12.70
N MET A 206 13.33 23.60 12.25
CA MET A 206 12.65 24.89 12.44
C MET A 206 11.78 25.32 11.23
N PHE A 207 11.95 24.68 10.07
CA PHE A 207 11.22 24.96 8.83
C PHE A 207 10.86 23.66 8.10
N GLY A 208 9.65 23.61 7.52
CA GLY A 208 9.12 22.44 6.81
C GLY A 208 8.47 21.39 7.73
N ASN A 209 8.10 20.25 7.16
CA ASN A 209 7.46 19.16 7.91
C ASN A 209 8.49 18.38 8.77
N PRO A 210 8.35 18.37 10.12
CA PRO A 210 9.28 17.66 11.01
C PRO A 210 9.05 16.15 11.04
N GLU A 211 7.94 15.66 10.48
CA GLU A 211 7.57 14.25 10.53
C GLU A 211 8.51 13.36 9.70
N THR A 212 8.85 12.20 10.28
CA THR A 212 9.61 11.14 9.63
C THR A 212 9.10 9.78 10.05
N THR A 213 9.46 8.74 9.30
CA THR A 213 9.16 7.35 9.64
C THR A 213 10.38 6.67 10.26
N THR A 214 10.13 5.62 11.06
CA THR A 214 11.16 4.82 11.73
C THR A 214 11.87 3.89 10.74
N GLY A 215 13.05 3.37 11.10
CA GLY A 215 13.82 2.43 10.25
C GLY A 215 14.75 3.08 9.23
N GLY A 216 14.99 4.39 9.35
CA GLY A 216 15.87 5.15 8.46
C GLY A 216 15.24 5.44 7.09
N ARG A 217 16.09 5.76 6.09
CA ARG A 217 15.60 6.17 4.75
C ARG A 217 15.38 5.01 3.79
N ALA A 218 15.91 3.83 4.08
CA ALA A 218 15.92 2.70 3.13
C ALA A 218 14.51 2.32 2.67
N LEU A 219 13.58 2.13 3.61
CA LEU A 219 12.20 1.77 3.28
C LEU A 219 11.55 2.81 2.34
N LYS A 220 11.77 4.10 2.58
CA LYS A 220 11.27 5.17 1.71
C LYS A 220 11.72 5.00 0.26
N PHE A 221 12.95 4.52 0.01
CA PHE A 221 13.47 4.31 -1.34
C PHE A 221 12.99 3.00 -1.98
N TYR A 222 13.00 1.91 -1.19
CA TYR A 222 12.61 0.57 -1.66
C TYR A 222 11.11 0.45 -1.90
N SER A 223 10.26 1.13 -1.13
CA SER A 223 8.82 1.12 -1.32
C SER A 223 8.44 1.63 -2.71
N THR A 224 7.57 0.88 -3.38
CA THR A 224 6.95 1.24 -4.67
C THR A 224 5.79 2.20 -4.42
N ILE A 225 4.99 1.92 -3.39
CA ILE A 225 3.90 2.78 -2.93
C ILE A 225 4.14 3.15 -1.47
N ARG A 226 3.91 4.41 -1.13
CA ARG A 226 3.87 4.88 0.26
C ARG A 226 2.54 5.59 0.50
N LEU A 227 1.88 5.21 1.59
CA LEU A 227 0.58 5.73 2.00
C LEU A 227 0.72 6.47 3.33
N ASP A 228 0.29 7.74 3.37
CA ASP A 228 0.10 8.50 4.60
C ASP A 228 -1.38 8.40 5.01
N VAL A 229 -1.65 7.66 6.07
CA VAL A 229 -3.00 7.39 6.59
C VAL A 229 -3.25 8.29 7.79
N ARG A 230 -4.25 9.17 7.68
CA ARG A 230 -4.66 10.09 8.75
C ARG A 230 -6.13 9.94 9.11
N LYS A 231 -6.39 10.05 10.41
CA LYS A 231 -7.73 10.19 10.95
C LYS A 231 -8.25 11.60 10.69
N GLY A 232 -9.43 11.70 10.10
CA GLY A 232 -10.19 12.92 9.89
C GLY A 232 -11.34 13.05 10.89
N GLU A 233 -12.46 13.60 10.43
CA GLU A 233 -13.62 13.92 11.25
C GLU A 233 -14.25 12.71 11.93
N ALA A 234 -14.76 12.92 13.14
CA ALA A 234 -15.49 11.92 13.90
C ALA A 234 -16.89 11.69 13.30
N LEU A 235 -17.24 10.43 13.02
CA LEU A 235 -18.58 10.05 12.57
C LEU A 235 -19.44 9.75 13.79
N THR A 236 -20.59 10.42 13.89
CA THR A 236 -21.51 10.24 15.03
C THR A 236 -22.89 9.78 14.56
N SER A 237 -23.47 8.83 15.31
CA SER A 237 -24.85 8.38 15.12
C SER A 237 -25.51 8.31 16.49
N ALA A 238 -26.72 8.87 16.62
CA ALA A 238 -27.45 8.93 17.90
C ALA A 238 -26.62 9.45 19.10
N LYS A 239 -25.68 10.39 18.85
CA LYS A 239 -24.70 10.96 19.82
C LYS A 239 -23.58 10.02 20.26
N GLU A 240 -23.46 8.84 19.68
CA GLU A 240 -22.33 7.93 19.87
C GLU A 240 -21.30 8.10 18.76
N HIS A 241 -20.03 7.94 19.10
CA HIS A 241 -18.92 7.96 18.15
C HIS A 241 -18.78 6.58 17.50
N VAL A 242 -19.17 6.47 16.23
CA VAL A 242 -19.30 5.18 15.52
C VAL A 242 -18.15 4.90 14.56
N GLY A 243 -17.30 5.88 14.29
CA GLY A 243 -16.18 5.73 13.37
C GLY A 243 -15.50 7.06 13.07
N ASN A 244 -14.58 7.05 12.11
CA ASN A 244 -13.91 8.27 11.66
C ASN A 244 -13.81 8.28 10.14
N ARG A 245 -13.93 9.48 9.57
CA ARG A 245 -13.45 9.73 8.22
C ARG A 245 -11.95 9.47 8.20
N THR A 246 -11.45 8.73 7.21
CA THR A 246 -10.03 8.42 7.05
C THR A 246 -9.57 8.96 5.71
N LYS A 247 -8.46 9.70 5.72
CA LYS A 247 -7.80 10.24 4.53
C LYS A 247 -6.50 9.49 4.30
N VAL A 248 -6.30 8.96 3.10
CA VAL A 248 -5.08 8.26 2.71
C VAL A 248 -4.46 8.96 1.52
N LYS A 249 -3.27 9.55 1.69
CA LYS A 249 -2.52 10.21 0.62
C LYS A 249 -1.46 9.27 0.06
N VAL A 250 -1.45 9.10 -1.26
CA VAL A 250 -0.43 8.30 -1.97
C VAL A 250 0.84 9.14 -2.15
N VAL A 251 1.65 9.30 -1.09
CA VAL A 251 2.82 10.20 -1.11
C VAL A 251 3.96 9.71 -2.01
N LYS A 252 3.93 8.44 -2.42
CA LYS A 252 4.87 7.88 -3.41
C LYS A 252 4.16 6.81 -4.21
N ASN A 253 4.37 6.82 -5.52
CA ASN A 253 3.88 5.80 -6.44
C ASN A 253 4.88 5.65 -7.59
N LYS A 254 5.39 4.44 -7.83
CA LYS A 254 6.31 4.13 -8.96
C LYS A 254 5.61 3.43 -10.13
N VAL A 255 4.30 3.19 -10.05
CA VAL A 255 3.55 2.42 -11.05
C VAL A 255 2.39 3.21 -11.66
N ALA A 256 2.00 4.33 -11.03
CA ALA A 256 1.05 5.30 -11.53
C ALA A 256 1.37 6.69 -10.93
N PRO A 257 0.69 7.77 -11.37
CA PRO A 257 0.89 9.10 -10.79
C PRO A 257 0.67 9.12 -9.26
N PRO A 258 1.58 9.73 -8.48
CA PRO A 258 1.45 9.88 -7.03
C PRO A 258 0.49 11.03 -6.64
N PHE A 259 0.38 11.28 -5.34
CA PHE A 259 -0.31 12.40 -4.67
C PHE A 259 -1.83 12.42 -4.72
N LYS A 260 -2.45 11.42 -5.35
CA LYS A 260 -3.88 11.18 -5.21
C LYS A 260 -4.25 10.90 -3.76
N VAL A 261 -5.46 11.32 -3.40
CA VAL A 261 -6.06 11.12 -2.07
C VAL A 261 -7.25 10.19 -2.19
N ALA A 262 -7.31 9.21 -1.29
CA ALA A 262 -8.49 8.40 -1.03
C ALA A 262 -9.13 8.84 0.28
N GLU A 263 -10.45 8.95 0.29
CA GLU A 263 -11.22 9.18 1.51
C GLU A 263 -12.33 8.14 1.64
N PHE A 264 -12.53 7.67 2.87
CA PHE A 264 -13.55 6.68 3.19
C PHE A 264 -13.88 6.71 4.68
N ASP A 265 -15.01 6.12 5.03
CA ASP A 265 -15.47 6.01 6.41
C ASP A 265 -14.94 4.72 7.02
N LEU A 266 -14.20 4.83 8.13
CA LEU A 266 -13.72 3.70 8.93
C LEU A 266 -14.61 3.57 10.16
N MET A 267 -15.48 2.57 10.14
CA MET A 267 -16.47 2.27 11.16
C MET A 267 -15.89 1.32 12.21
N PHE A 268 -16.12 1.60 13.49
CA PHE A 268 -15.56 0.78 14.56
C PHE A 268 -16.17 -0.62 14.58
N GLY A 269 -15.32 -1.65 14.62
CA GLY A 269 -15.74 -3.05 14.63
C GLY A 269 -16.26 -3.59 13.29
N GLU A 270 -16.44 -2.75 12.26
CA GLU A 270 -16.88 -3.15 10.92
C GLU A 270 -15.79 -2.93 9.86
N GLY A 271 -14.88 -1.98 10.06
CA GLY A 271 -13.85 -1.63 9.09
C GLY A 271 -14.29 -0.55 8.11
N VAL A 272 -13.82 -0.61 6.86
CA VAL A 272 -14.12 0.39 5.86
C VAL A 272 -15.54 0.18 5.33
N SER A 273 -16.34 1.24 5.35
CA SER A 273 -17.71 1.22 4.83
C SER A 273 -17.71 1.23 3.31
N TYR A 274 -17.84 0.05 2.69
CA TYR A 274 -17.88 -0.12 1.24
C TYR A 274 -19.04 0.67 0.59
N GLU A 275 -20.26 0.55 1.12
CA GLU A 275 -21.44 1.24 0.55
C GLU A 275 -21.30 2.76 0.68
N GLY A 276 -20.80 3.22 1.83
CA GLY A 276 -20.50 4.64 2.05
C GLY A 276 -19.48 5.18 1.04
N THR A 277 -18.49 4.37 0.66
CA THR A 277 -17.48 4.72 -0.35
C THR A 277 -18.09 4.77 -1.75
N LEU A 278 -18.95 3.81 -2.11
CA LEU A 278 -19.69 3.83 -3.38
C LEU A 278 -20.56 5.07 -3.51
N ILE A 279 -21.25 5.46 -2.43
CA ILE A 279 -22.12 6.64 -2.43
C ILE A 279 -21.30 7.92 -2.63
N ASP A 280 -20.19 8.08 -1.91
CA ASP A 280 -19.35 9.28 -2.03
C ASP A 280 -18.77 9.41 -3.44
N ILE A 281 -18.16 8.33 -3.96
CA ILE A 281 -17.54 8.35 -5.28
C ILE A 281 -18.63 8.49 -6.36
N GLY A 282 -19.69 7.70 -6.30
CA GLY A 282 -20.79 7.73 -7.26
C GLY A 282 -21.51 9.07 -7.30
N ALA A 283 -21.64 9.77 -6.17
CA ALA A 283 -22.17 11.13 -6.13
C ALA A 283 -21.20 12.14 -6.75
N ASN A 284 -19.90 12.00 -6.51
CA ASN A 284 -18.88 12.89 -7.07
C ASN A 284 -18.77 12.78 -8.61
N ILE A 285 -18.99 11.59 -9.18
CA ILE A 285 -19.02 11.38 -10.65
C ILE A 285 -20.43 11.45 -11.26
N GLU A 286 -21.41 11.90 -10.50
CA GLU A 286 -22.82 12.04 -10.91
C GLU A 286 -23.54 10.75 -11.35
N VAL A 287 -22.97 9.56 -11.09
CA VAL A 287 -23.64 8.26 -11.24
C VAL A 287 -24.81 8.14 -10.25
N ILE A 288 -24.62 8.64 -9.03
CA ILE A 288 -25.66 8.79 -8.02
C ILE A 288 -26.08 10.25 -7.99
N LYS A 289 -27.36 10.53 -8.28
CA LYS A 289 -27.92 11.88 -8.26
C LYS A 289 -28.22 12.30 -6.82
N LYS A 290 -27.75 13.48 -6.43
CA LYS A 290 -28.05 14.10 -5.14
C LYS A 290 -28.95 15.31 -5.32
N SER A 291 -30.15 15.27 -4.74
CA SER A 291 -31.14 16.37 -4.75
C SER A 291 -31.42 16.83 -3.32
N GLY A 292 -30.71 17.86 -2.87
CA GLY A 292 -30.71 18.28 -1.46
C GLY A 292 -30.16 17.16 -0.57
N ALA A 293 -30.99 16.63 0.33
CA ALA A 293 -30.64 15.49 1.18
C ALA A 293 -30.93 14.12 0.56
N TRP A 294 -31.60 14.06 -0.59
CA TRP A 294 -32.02 12.79 -1.21
C TRP A 294 -30.97 12.24 -2.19
N TYR A 295 -30.73 10.94 -2.13
CA TYR A 295 -29.91 10.20 -3.09
C TYR A 295 -30.81 9.34 -3.99
N SER A 296 -30.51 9.32 -5.29
CA SER A 296 -31.18 8.48 -6.27
C SER A 296 -30.23 7.87 -7.29
N TYR A 297 -30.56 6.68 -7.77
CA TYR A 297 -29.84 5.96 -8.80
C TYR A 297 -30.84 5.50 -9.86
N ASN A 298 -30.57 5.80 -11.14
CA ASN A 298 -31.48 5.48 -12.27
C ASN A 298 -32.96 5.85 -12.06
N GLY A 299 -33.23 6.94 -11.33
CA GLY A 299 -34.58 7.42 -11.01
C GLY A 299 -35.22 6.79 -9.76
N GLU A 300 -34.63 5.72 -9.23
CA GLU A 300 -35.05 5.10 -7.96
C GLU A 300 -34.48 5.86 -6.76
N ARG A 301 -35.28 6.03 -5.70
CA ARG A 301 -34.85 6.74 -4.49
C ARG A 301 -34.12 5.78 -3.56
N MET A 302 -32.84 6.04 -3.33
CA MET A 302 -32.01 5.29 -2.38
C MET A 302 -32.29 5.68 -0.93
N GLY A 303 -32.71 6.91 -0.69
CA GLY A 303 -33.09 7.40 0.65
C GLY A 303 -32.71 8.84 0.93
N GLN A 304 -33.15 9.34 2.10
CA GLN A 304 -32.79 10.67 2.60
C GLN A 304 -31.57 10.57 3.52
N GLY A 305 -30.46 11.19 3.12
CA GLY A 305 -29.19 11.15 3.82
C GLY A 305 -28.33 9.94 3.46
N LYS A 306 -27.02 10.04 3.74
CA LYS A 306 -26.03 9.02 3.40
C LYS A 306 -26.32 7.68 4.09
N GLU A 307 -26.73 7.70 5.36
CA GLU A 307 -27.01 6.46 6.11
C GLU A 307 -28.19 5.69 5.53
N ALA A 308 -29.26 6.36 5.09
CA ALA A 308 -30.38 5.68 4.42
C ALA A 308 -29.94 5.06 3.09
N ALA A 309 -29.14 5.78 2.30
CA ALA A 309 -28.59 5.27 1.05
C ALA A 309 -27.65 4.06 1.25
N LYS A 310 -26.89 4.03 2.36
CA LYS A 310 -26.06 2.87 2.73
C LYS A 310 -26.93 1.63 3.00
N VAL A 311 -28.02 1.79 3.74
CA VAL A 311 -28.98 0.69 4.00
C VAL A 311 -29.55 0.16 2.69
N PHE A 312 -29.96 1.06 1.78
CA PHE A 312 -30.46 0.66 0.46
C PHE A 312 -29.45 -0.18 -0.33
N LEU A 313 -28.17 0.22 -0.38
CA LEU A 313 -27.14 -0.56 -1.08
C LEU A 313 -26.84 -1.91 -0.41
N LYS A 314 -26.90 -1.98 0.92
CA LYS A 314 -26.77 -3.25 1.66
C LYS A 314 -27.92 -4.21 1.34
N GLU A 315 -29.14 -3.69 1.19
CA GLU A 315 -30.33 -4.48 0.85
C GLU A 315 -30.38 -4.86 -0.64
N ASN A 316 -29.65 -4.14 -1.51
CA ASN A 316 -29.61 -4.36 -2.96
C ASN A 316 -28.18 -4.55 -3.49
N PRO A 317 -27.50 -5.68 -3.18
CA PRO A 317 -26.10 -5.91 -3.57
C PRO A 317 -25.85 -5.87 -5.07
N GLN A 318 -26.84 -6.22 -5.90
CA GLN A 318 -26.72 -6.17 -7.36
C GLN A 318 -26.54 -4.72 -7.85
N ILE A 319 -27.28 -3.78 -7.26
CA ILE A 319 -27.15 -2.35 -7.58
C ILE A 319 -25.80 -1.82 -7.09
N ALA A 320 -25.34 -2.24 -5.91
CA ALA A 320 -24.02 -1.87 -5.42
C ALA A 320 -22.89 -2.33 -6.36
N GLN A 321 -22.97 -3.56 -6.88
CA GLN A 321 -22.02 -4.10 -7.86
C GLN A 321 -22.10 -3.38 -9.21
N GLU A 322 -23.30 -3.05 -9.68
CA GLU A 322 -23.49 -2.26 -10.90
C GLU A 322 -22.83 -0.88 -10.78
N ILE A 323 -23.06 -0.18 -9.66
CA ILE A 323 -22.45 1.12 -9.38
C ILE A 323 -20.92 1.00 -9.30
N ASP A 324 -20.38 -0.02 -8.63
CA ASP A 324 -18.92 -0.26 -8.56
C ASP A 324 -18.32 -0.46 -9.96
N ALA A 325 -18.96 -1.29 -10.80
CA ALA A 325 -18.52 -1.50 -12.18
C ALA A 325 -18.49 -0.19 -12.98
N ILE A 326 -19.57 0.60 -12.92
CA ILE A 326 -19.64 1.90 -13.59
C ILE A 326 -18.55 2.87 -13.08
N ILE A 327 -18.31 2.91 -11.77
CA ILE A 327 -17.24 3.73 -11.17
C ILE A 327 -15.87 3.32 -11.73
N ARG A 328 -15.58 2.02 -11.75
CA ARG A 328 -14.30 1.49 -12.22
C ARG A 328 -14.10 1.77 -13.72
N ASP A 329 -15.12 1.56 -14.53
CA ASP A 329 -15.07 1.80 -15.98
C ASP A 329 -14.90 3.30 -16.30
N THR A 330 -15.65 4.16 -15.61
CA THR A 330 -15.56 5.62 -15.78
C THR A 330 -14.17 6.14 -15.45
N LEU A 331 -13.58 5.66 -14.35
CA LEU A 331 -12.24 6.08 -13.91
C LEU A 331 -11.10 5.46 -14.71
N ALA A 332 -11.33 4.30 -15.34
CA ALA A 332 -10.40 3.74 -16.31
C ALA A 332 -10.36 4.58 -17.61
N ALA A 333 -11.50 5.15 -18.02
CA ALA A 333 -11.60 6.01 -19.19
C ALA A 333 -11.03 7.43 -18.97
N GLU A 334 -11.23 8.01 -17.77
CA GLU A 334 -10.78 9.37 -17.44
C GLU A 334 -9.98 9.43 -16.12
N PRO A 335 -8.67 9.11 -16.12
CA PRO A 335 -7.90 8.91 -14.90
C PRO A 335 -7.58 10.17 -14.07
N LEU A 336 -7.92 11.36 -14.56
CA LEU A 336 -7.21 12.61 -14.23
C LEU A 336 -7.92 13.60 -13.31
N ASN A 337 -9.25 13.57 -13.10
CA ASN A 337 -9.94 14.71 -12.48
C ASN A 337 -10.84 14.44 -11.25
N VAL A 338 -10.91 13.21 -10.74
CA VAL A 338 -12.01 12.85 -9.82
C VAL A 338 -11.59 12.68 -8.35
N LEU A 339 -10.31 12.43 -8.08
CA LEU A 339 -9.79 12.28 -6.73
C LEU A 339 -9.04 13.57 -6.35
N GLY A 340 -9.47 14.22 -5.27
CA GLY A 340 -8.98 15.53 -4.86
C GLY A 340 -7.45 15.62 -4.89
N HIS A 341 -6.93 16.62 -5.60
CA HIS A 341 -5.55 17.06 -5.45
C HIS A 341 -5.49 17.95 -4.21
N ASP A 342 -4.66 17.59 -3.23
CA ASP A 342 -4.22 18.56 -2.23
C ASP A 342 -3.30 19.56 -2.96
N GLU A 343 -3.70 20.84 -3.04
CA GLU A 343 -2.87 21.92 -3.60
C GLU A 343 -1.63 22.25 -2.73
N GLU A 344 -1.50 21.67 -1.54
CA GLU A 344 -0.28 21.74 -0.73
C GLU A 344 0.72 20.67 -1.19
N VAL A 345 1.41 20.98 -2.29
CA VAL A 345 2.68 20.35 -2.63
C VAL A 345 3.78 21.19 -1.98
N ASP A 346 4.23 20.78 -0.80
CA ASP A 346 5.53 21.24 -0.28
C ASP A 346 6.60 20.78 -1.27
N ASP A 347 7.36 21.74 -1.81
CA ASP A 347 8.55 21.54 -2.63
C ASP A 347 9.53 20.61 -1.90
N VAL A 348 9.44 19.30 -2.17
CA VAL A 348 10.52 18.37 -1.84
C VAL A 348 11.62 18.63 -2.86
N ALA A 349 12.50 19.55 -2.49
CA ALA A 349 13.70 19.91 -3.24
C ALA A 349 14.44 18.65 -3.71
N ILE A 350 14.44 18.43 -5.03
CA ILE A 350 15.43 17.62 -5.73
C ILE A 350 16.66 18.53 -5.90
N THR A 351 17.37 18.78 -4.81
CA THR A 351 18.71 19.36 -4.86
C THR A 351 19.57 18.62 -3.84
N GLU A 352 20.34 17.65 -4.34
CA GLU A 352 21.66 17.26 -3.80
C GLU A 352 22.21 16.12 -4.66
N THR A 353 22.69 16.50 -5.84
CA THR A 353 23.75 15.78 -6.58
C THR A 353 24.77 16.81 -7.02
N ALA A 354 25.59 17.22 -6.07
CA ALA A 354 26.89 17.92 -6.14
C ALA A 354 27.15 18.23 -4.65
N ASP A 355 28.00 17.51 -3.93
CA ASP A 355 29.42 17.35 -4.21
C ASP A 355 29.92 15.97 -3.74
N MET A 356 30.68 15.31 -4.63
CA MET A 356 31.66 14.30 -4.25
C MET A 356 33.04 14.93 -4.47
N GLU A 357 33.67 15.35 -3.38
CA GLU A 357 35.12 15.30 -3.18
C GLU A 357 35.41 14.67 -1.81
#